data_AF-A0AAW8QLB7-F1
#
_entry.id   AF-A0AAW8QLB7-F1
#
_cell.length_a   1.000
_cell.length_b   1.000
_cell.length_c   1.000
_cell.angle_alpha   90.00
_cell.angle_beta   90.00
_cell.angle_gamma   90.00
#
_symmetry.space_group_name_H-M   'P 1'
#
loop_
_entity.id
_entity.type
_entity.pdbx_description
1 polymer ?
#
loop_
_entity_poly.entity_id
_entity_poly.type
_entity_poly.pdbx_seq_one_letter_code
_entity_poly.pdbx_strand_id
1 'polypeptide(L)'
;MGYLRKKSFMFFLDADAPATNKTLSKNEIEEIELKHNENKTQRIENLIKSYAQQLGQTNEDRLREVANIVKELDNNTNVLHEYIRETFRSTNEMPWRTFCHEIHKIAHSQAELPDNSYKPSRSSGDTVRFRQDGYLGVDVAPAGTSYDSKKGEYYDNGERSASLWVTVDEGWEKDGNWGGYLRITCATHKNKYIDSKDGWVLPVSSKADKVTFYDMGNYYEIWQKDRDSGRPLTVEGNTLRFGDRANPGKWNIQDATWD
;
A
#
# COMPACT_ATOMS: atom_id res chain seq x y z
N MET A 1 12.90 -1.40 -6.76
CA MET A 1 13.22 -2.77 -7.23
C MET A 1 12.04 -3.19 -8.07
N GLY A 2 12.21 -3.34 -9.38
CA GLY A 2 11.13 -3.92 -10.18
C GLY A 2 10.94 -5.37 -9.75
N TYR A 3 9.73 -5.89 -9.94
CA TYR A 3 9.46 -7.30 -9.71
C TYR A 3 8.70 -7.77 -10.92
N LEU A 4 9.40 -8.37 -11.89
CA LEU A 4 8.75 -9.04 -13.00
C LEU A 4 7.71 -10.01 -12.43
N ARG A 5 6.44 -9.74 -12.72
CA ARG A 5 5.30 -10.44 -12.12
C ARG A 5 5.30 -11.90 -12.56
N LYS A 6 5.60 -12.80 -11.62
CA LYS A 6 5.63 -14.25 -11.85
C LYS A 6 4.26 -14.93 -11.74
N LYS A 7 3.35 -14.32 -10.99
CA LYS A 7 1.97 -14.81 -10.81
C LYS A 7 1.03 -14.13 -11.78
N SER A 8 -0.15 -14.73 -11.94
CA SER A 8 -1.25 -14.07 -12.65
C SER A 8 -1.65 -12.81 -11.91
N PHE A 9 -2.01 -11.77 -12.65
CA PHE A 9 -2.49 -10.51 -12.12
C PHE A 9 -3.58 -9.93 -13.02
N MET A 10 -4.34 -8.98 -12.49
CA MET A 10 -5.19 -8.10 -13.28
C MET A 10 -4.69 -6.66 -13.15
N PHE A 11 -5.13 -5.81 -14.05
CA PHE A 11 -4.97 -4.37 -13.92
C PHE A 11 -6.33 -3.69 -14.04
N PHE A 12 -6.48 -2.54 -13.41
CA PHE A 12 -7.72 -1.76 -13.34
C PHE A 12 -7.41 -0.27 -13.47
N LEU A 13 -8.36 0.48 -14.01
CA LEU A 13 -8.21 1.91 -14.26
C LEU A 13 -8.32 2.69 -12.95
N ASP A 14 -7.35 3.53 -12.68
CA ASP A 14 -7.33 4.38 -11.49
C ASP A 14 -7.16 5.85 -11.91
N ALA A 15 -8.19 6.39 -12.55
CA ALA A 15 -8.14 7.71 -13.18
C ALA A 15 -7.70 8.83 -12.20
N ASP A 16 -8.08 8.67 -10.93
CA ASP A 16 -7.85 9.63 -9.86
C ASP A 16 -6.54 9.38 -9.08
N ALA A 17 -5.75 8.36 -9.43
CA ALA A 17 -4.47 8.09 -8.77
C ALA A 17 -3.58 9.36 -8.80
N PRO A 18 -3.14 9.86 -7.65
CA PRO A 18 -2.30 11.05 -7.59
C PRO A 18 -0.89 10.70 -8.06
N ALA A 19 -0.22 11.61 -8.78
CA ALA A 19 1.15 11.39 -9.24
C ALA A 19 2.16 11.20 -8.09
N THR A 20 1.88 11.80 -6.94
CA THR A 20 2.72 11.71 -5.74
C THR A 20 1.86 11.57 -4.50
N ASN A 21 2.39 10.90 -3.48
CA ASN A 21 1.75 10.83 -2.17
C ASN A 21 1.65 12.21 -1.53
N LYS A 22 0.63 12.41 -0.69
CA LYS A 22 0.52 13.62 0.11
C LYS A 22 1.72 13.69 1.05
N THR A 23 2.55 14.70 0.85
CA THR A 23 3.64 15.03 1.79
C THR A 23 3.07 15.96 2.85
N LEU A 24 3.35 15.67 4.12
CA LEU A 24 2.97 16.57 5.21
C LEU A 24 3.75 17.89 5.08
N SER A 25 3.07 19.00 5.27
CA SER A 25 3.70 20.30 5.41
C SER A 25 4.50 20.36 6.73
N LYS A 26 5.48 21.26 6.78
CA LYS A 26 6.25 21.51 8.00
C LYS A 26 5.34 21.84 9.19
N ASN A 27 4.31 22.66 8.97
CA ASN A 27 3.35 23.03 10.02
C ASN A 27 2.52 21.83 10.51
N GLU A 28 2.08 20.92 9.62
CA GLU A 28 1.37 19.69 10.02
C GLU A 28 2.28 18.78 10.87
N ILE A 29 3.56 18.67 10.52
CA ILE A 29 4.53 17.89 11.30
C ILE A 29 4.73 18.53 12.68
N GLU A 30 4.95 19.84 12.75
CA GLU A 30 5.11 20.58 14.00
C GLU A 30 3.89 20.43 14.92
N GLU A 31 2.67 20.46 14.37
CA GLU A 31 1.44 20.26 15.14
C GLU A 31 1.34 18.83 15.72
N ILE A 32 1.70 17.82 14.93
CA ILE A 32 1.73 16.42 15.38
C ILE A 32 2.78 16.23 16.49
N GLU A 33 3.97 16.79 16.32
CA GLU A 33 5.05 16.73 17.31
C GLU A 33 4.68 17.47 18.60
N LEU A 34 4.02 18.63 18.50
CA LEU A 34 3.54 19.39 19.65
C LEU A 34 2.53 18.55 20.46
N LYS A 35 1.53 17.98 19.78
CA LYS A 35 0.51 17.14 20.42
C LYS A 35 1.10 15.87 21.03
N HIS A 36 2.11 15.28 20.38
CA HIS A 36 2.86 14.15 20.93
C HIS A 36 3.63 14.55 22.20
N ASN A 37 4.28 15.70 22.22
CA ASN A 37 5.00 16.21 23.40
C ASN A 37 4.06 16.52 24.58
N GLU A 38 2.88 17.08 24.33
CA GLU A 38 1.84 17.25 25.35
C GLU A 38 1.38 15.90 25.91
N ASN A 39 1.15 14.91 25.04
CA ASN A 39 0.76 13.56 25.45
C ASN A 39 1.87 12.87 26.27
N LYS A 40 3.14 13.01 25.89
CA LYS A 40 4.27 12.51 26.70
C LYS A 40 4.23 13.08 28.12
N THR A 41 4.02 14.38 28.26
CA THR A 41 3.92 15.04 29.56
C THR A 41 2.79 14.46 30.40
N GLN A 42 1.60 14.28 29.80
CA GLN A 42 0.46 13.68 30.48
C GLN A 42 0.69 12.21 30.86
N ARG A 43 1.31 11.42 29.98
CA ARG A 43 1.63 10.01 30.23
C ARG A 43 2.61 9.85 31.39
N ILE A 44 3.62 10.69 31.46
CA ILE A 44 4.58 10.70 32.57
C ILE A 44 3.90 11.08 33.88
N GLU A 45 3.05 12.10 33.88
CA GLU A 45 2.29 12.50 35.08
C GLU A 45 1.37 11.38 35.58
N ASN A 46 0.66 10.70 34.67
CA ASN A 46 -0.16 9.55 35.00
C ASN A 46 0.68 8.39 35.57
N LEU A 47 1.88 8.18 35.02
CA LEU A 47 2.80 7.15 35.50
C LEU A 47 3.30 7.45 36.91
N ILE A 48 3.69 8.70 37.18
CA ILE A 48 4.09 9.16 38.53
C ILE A 48 2.96 8.88 39.53
N LYS A 49 1.72 9.27 39.22
CA LYS A 49 0.56 9.03 40.09
C LYS A 49 0.31 7.54 40.34
N SER A 50 0.43 6.71 39.30
CA SER A 50 0.25 5.26 39.41
C SER A 50 1.31 4.64 40.34
N TYR A 51 2.58 5.00 40.19
CA TYR A 51 3.64 4.49 41.05
C TYR A 51 3.58 5.06 42.48
N ALA A 52 3.13 6.30 42.66
CA ALA A 52 2.90 6.87 43.99
C ALA A 52 1.83 6.09 44.76
N GLN A 53 0.77 5.63 44.08
CA GLN A 53 -0.24 4.76 44.69
C GLN A 53 0.32 3.39 45.06
N GLN A 54 1.21 2.81 44.25
CA GLN A 54 1.79 1.49 44.49
C GLN A 54 2.87 1.49 45.57
N LEU A 55 3.74 2.51 45.58
CA LEU A 55 4.90 2.61 46.48
C LEU A 55 4.59 3.39 47.76
N GLY A 56 3.42 4.02 47.85
CA GLY A 56 3.02 4.89 48.95
C GLY A 56 3.17 6.36 48.59
N GLN A 57 2.15 7.15 48.95
CA GLN A 57 1.97 8.53 48.49
C GLN A 57 3.09 9.49 48.92
N THR A 58 3.83 9.14 49.97
CA THR A 58 5.03 9.88 50.42
C THR A 58 6.20 9.81 49.45
N ASN A 59 6.14 8.93 48.43
CA ASN A 59 7.20 8.79 47.41
C ASN A 59 6.97 9.65 46.15
N GLU A 60 5.87 10.41 46.08
CA GLU A 60 5.54 11.18 44.87
C GLU A 60 6.64 12.20 44.50
N ASP A 61 7.18 12.94 45.47
CA ASP A 61 8.24 13.91 45.23
C ASP A 61 9.52 13.25 44.68
N ARG A 62 9.88 12.09 45.23
CA ARG A 62 11.02 11.31 44.74
C ARG A 62 10.76 10.75 43.34
N LEU A 63 9.54 10.32 43.03
CA LEU A 63 9.17 9.90 41.66
C LEU A 63 9.27 11.06 40.66
N ARG A 64 8.89 12.28 41.06
CA ARG A 64 9.03 13.49 40.24
C ARG A 64 10.50 13.83 39.98
N GLU A 65 11.34 13.78 41.01
CA GLU A 65 12.78 14.00 40.89
C GLU A 65 13.42 13.00 39.92
N VAL A 66 13.17 11.70 40.14
CA VAL A 66 13.68 10.63 39.29
C VAL A 66 13.19 10.80 37.85
N ALA A 67 11.90 11.09 37.64
CA ALA A 67 11.36 11.31 36.31
C ALA A 67 12.04 12.48 35.60
N ASN A 68 12.32 13.58 36.30
CA ASN A 68 13.00 14.73 35.72
C ASN A 68 14.45 14.41 35.34
N ILE A 69 15.18 13.65 36.16
CA ILE A 69 16.53 13.21 35.80
C ILE A 69 16.48 12.30 34.57
N VAL A 70 15.60 11.29 34.58
CA VAL A 70 15.52 10.29 33.52
C VAL A 70 15.11 10.87 32.17
N LYS A 71 14.25 11.90 32.14
CA LYS A 71 13.86 12.60 30.90
C LYS A 71 15.03 13.30 30.21
N GLU A 72 15.98 13.81 31.00
CA GLU A 72 17.15 14.58 30.52
C GLU A 72 18.33 13.68 30.16
N LEU A 73 18.24 12.37 30.44
CA LEU A 73 19.26 11.42 30.00
C LEU A 73 19.26 11.32 28.47
N ASP A 74 20.40 10.94 27.91
CA ASP A 74 20.49 10.64 26.49
C ASP A 74 19.58 9.44 26.13
N ASN A 75 19.10 9.38 24.88
CA ASN A 75 18.30 8.26 24.37
C ASN A 75 19.10 6.93 24.28
N ASN A 76 20.35 6.91 24.73
CA ASN A 76 21.16 5.72 24.88
C ASN A 76 20.75 4.90 26.11
N THR A 77 20.29 3.66 25.88
CA THR A 77 19.89 2.73 26.95
C THR A 77 21.03 2.41 27.92
N ASN A 78 22.30 2.50 27.51
CA ASN A 78 23.44 2.29 28.43
C ASN A 78 23.52 3.38 29.50
N VAL A 79 23.25 4.64 29.14
CA VAL A 79 23.24 5.77 30.08
C VAL A 79 22.14 5.58 31.13
N LEU A 80 20.97 5.13 30.69
CA LEU A 80 19.88 4.76 31.60
C LEU A 80 20.29 3.62 32.55
N HIS A 81 20.92 2.56 32.02
CA HIS A 81 21.35 1.42 32.83
C HIS A 81 22.40 1.82 33.87
N GLU A 82 23.33 2.70 33.53
CA GLU A 82 24.31 3.25 34.47
C GLU A 82 23.63 4.03 35.59
N TYR A 83 22.72 4.96 35.25
CA TYR A 83 21.92 5.68 36.24
C TYR A 83 21.17 4.73 37.17
N ILE A 84 20.43 3.75 36.63
CA ILE A 84 19.67 2.78 37.41
C ILE A 84 20.57 1.99 38.36
N ARG A 85 21.74 1.54 37.87
CA ARG A 85 22.70 0.75 38.64
C ARG A 85 23.30 1.56 39.80
N GLU A 86 23.59 2.83 39.59
CA GLU A 86 24.19 3.68 40.61
C GLU A 86 23.18 4.13 41.68
N THR A 87 21.95 4.45 41.26
CA THR A 87 20.91 5.02 42.12
C THR A 87 20.07 3.96 42.85
N PHE A 88 19.74 2.83 42.21
CA PHE A 88 18.83 1.82 42.76
C PHE A 88 19.54 0.48 42.91
N ARG A 89 20.42 0.36 43.90
CA ARG A 89 21.35 -0.78 44.05
C ARG A 89 20.68 -2.03 44.63
N SER A 90 19.60 -1.88 45.40
CA SER A 90 18.94 -3.01 46.07
C SER A 90 17.99 -3.75 45.13
N THR A 91 17.86 -5.07 45.33
CA THR A 91 16.89 -5.89 44.60
C THR A 91 15.43 -5.51 44.91
N ASN A 92 15.18 -4.93 46.09
CA ASN A 92 13.85 -4.47 46.49
C ASN A 92 13.41 -3.17 45.80
N GLU A 93 14.33 -2.50 45.08
CA GLU A 93 14.05 -1.27 44.35
C GLU A 93 13.62 -1.53 42.90
N MET A 94 13.28 -2.78 42.56
CA MET A 94 12.85 -3.14 41.22
C MET A 94 11.72 -2.24 40.66
N PRO A 95 10.68 -1.84 41.44
CA PRO A 95 9.67 -0.91 40.93
C PRO A 95 10.26 0.42 40.44
N TRP A 96 11.27 0.97 41.13
CA TRP A 96 11.95 2.20 40.71
C TRP A 96 12.72 2.02 39.40
N ARG A 97 13.33 0.84 39.20
CA ARG A 97 14.03 0.51 37.95
C ARG A 97 13.05 0.42 36.79
N THR A 98 11.91 -0.27 36.97
CA THR A 98 10.84 -0.33 35.95
C THR A 98 10.35 1.07 35.60
N PHE A 99 10.08 1.89 36.62
CA PHE A 99 9.65 3.27 36.44
C PHE A 99 10.64 4.07 35.58
N CYS A 100 11.94 3.97 35.85
CA CYS A 100 12.97 4.63 35.04
C CYS A 100 12.92 4.20 33.55
N HIS A 101 12.77 2.90 33.28
CA HIS A 101 12.63 2.41 31.90
C HIS A 101 11.39 2.96 31.20
N GLU A 102 10.26 3.01 31.90
CA GLU A 102 9.01 3.52 31.34
C GLU A 102 9.07 5.03 31.08
N ILE A 103 9.66 5.82 31.99
CA ILE A 103 9.89 7.25 31.78
C ILE A 103 10.81 7.49 30.57
N HIS A 104 11.95 6.82 30.52
CA HIS A 104 12.93 6.97 29.43
C HIS A 104 12.29 6.65 28.07
N LYS A 105 11.56 5.53 28.00
CA LYS A 105 10.82 5.14 26.79
C LYS A 105 9.80 6.19 26.36
N ILE A 106 9.06 6.79 27.30
CA ILE A 106 8.08 7.83 26.96
C ILE A 106 8.81 9.10 26.51
N ALA A 107 9.80 9.58 27.27
CA ALA A 107 10.50 10.84 27.02
C ALA A 107 11.14 10.90 25.63
N HIS A 108 11.78 9.81 25.21
CA HIS A 108 12.49 9.74 23.93
C HIS A 108 11.68 9.13 22.79
N SER A 109 10.40 8.80 23.01
CA SER A 109 9.52 8.39 21.93
C SER A 109 9.34 9.53 20.92
N GLN A 110 9.38 9.16 19.64
CA GLN A 110 9.11 10.06 18.53
C GLN A 110 7.62 10.05 18.19
N ALA A 111 7.13 11.14 17.59
CA ALA A 111 5.77 11.18 17.09
C ALA A 111 5.63 10.22 15.90
N GLU A 112 4.53 9.46 15.87
CA GLU A 112 4.19 8.68 14.70
C GLU A 112 3.52 9.59 13.67
N LEU A 113 4.16 9.75 12.51
CA LEU A 113 3.57 10.47 11.39
C LEU A 113 2.56 9.57 10.67
N PRO A 114 1.41 10.12 10.21
CA PRO A 114 0.41 9.35 9.48
C PRO A 114 0.98 8.77 8.18
N ASP A 115 0.62 7.52 7.89
CA ASP A 115 0.87 6.88 6.60
C ASP A 115 -0.07 7.50 5.55
N ASN A 116 0.43 8.51 4.84
CA ASN A 116 -0.26 9.16 3.73
C ASN A 116 0.01 8.48 2.38
N SER A 117 0.49 7.23 2.37
CA SER A 117 0.63 6.48 1.14
C SER A 117 -0.72 6.30 0.46
N TYR A 118 -0.76 6.59 -0.83
CA TYR A 118 -1.91 6.31 -1.66
C TYR A 118 -2.14 4.79 -1.74
N LYS A 119 -3.38 4.37 -1.48
CA LYS A 119 -3.79 2.97 -1.56
C LYS A 119 -4.83 2.86 -2.67
N PRO A 120 -4.47 2.25 -3.82
CA PRO A 120 -5.42 2.10 -4.91
C PRO A 120 -6.56 1.18 -4.48
N SER A 121 -7.77 1.51 -4.91
CA SER A 121 -8.97 0.73 -4.60
C SER A 121 -9.62 0.29 -5.91
N ARG A 122 -9.91 -1.00 -6.00
CA ARG A 122 -10.56 -1.60 -7.17
C ARG A 122 -12.06 -1.73 -6.93
N SER A 123 -12.85 -1.39 -7.95
CA SER A 123 -14.30 -1.56 -8.02
C SER A 123 -14.68 -2.40 -9.25
N SER A 124 -15.97 -2.71 -9.41
CA SER A 124 -16.39 -3.39 -10.65
C SER A 124 -16.31 -2.49 -11.89
N GLY A 125 -16.39 -1.17 -11.72
CA GLY A 125 -16.40 -0.20 -12.81
C GLY A 125 -15.01 0.09 -13.38
N ASP A 126 -13.96 0.01 -12.57
CA ASP A 126 -12.58 0.21 -13.05
C ASP A 126 -11.89 -1.09 -13.53
N THR A 127 -12.44 -2.25 -13.16
CA THR A 127 -11.82 -3.53 -13.49
C THR A 127 -11.92 -3.80 -14.98
N VAL A 128 -10.79 -4.16 -15.59
CA VAL A 128 -10.76 -4.57 -17.00
C VAL A 128 -11.48 -5.91 -17.18
N ARG A 129 -12.40 -5.96 -18.14
CA ARG A 129 -13.26 -7.11 -18.44
C ARG A 129 -13.38 -7.35 -19.93
N PHE A 130 -13.76 -8.57 -20.30
CA PHE A 130 -14.18 -8.90 -21.66
C PHE A 130 -15.54 -8.28 -21.95
N ARG A 131 -15.68 -7.64 -23.11
CA ARG A 131 -16.92 -7.07 -23.61
C ARG A 131 -17.60 -8.03 -24.59
N GLN A 132 -18.90 -7.87 -24.78
CA GLN A 132 -19.69 -8.68 -25.71
C GLN A 132 -19.36 -8.42 -27.19
N ASP A 133 -18.80 -7.24 -27.51
CA ASP A 133 -18.33 -6.87 -28.84
C ASP A 133 -16.94 -7.46 -29.18
N GLY A 134 -16.36 -8.25 -28.27
CA GLY A 134 -15.08 -8.94 -28.45
C GLY A 134 -13.85 -8.14 -28.02
N TYR A 135 -14.02 -6.88 -27.60
CA TYR A 135 -12.93 -6.04 -27.10
C TYR A 135 -12.78 -6.15 -25.57
N LEU A 136 -11.72 -5.53 -25.04
CA LEU A 136 -11.53 -5.35 -23.60
C LEU A 136 -12.00 -3.95 -23.19
N GLY A 137 -12.55 -3.82 -21.99
CA GLY A 137 -13.10 -2.56 -21.50
C GLY A 137 -13.11 -2.43 -19.99
N VAL A 138 -13.42 -1.22 -19.54
CA VAL A 138 -13.83 -0.92 -18.16
C VAL A 138 -15.30 -0.53 -18.17
N ASP A 139 -15.91 -0.37 -17.00
CA ASP A 139 -17.34 -0.09 -16.82
C ASP A 139 -18.23 -1.10 -17.57
N VAL A 140 -17.75 -2.35 -17.60
CA VAL A 140 -18.49 -3.47 -18.18
C VAL A 140 -19.22 -4.16 -17.04
N ALA A 141 -20.55 -4.12 -17.08
CA ALA A 141 -21.36 -4.82 -16.09
C ALA A 141 -20.97 -6.31 -16.05
N PRO A 142 -20.68 -6.87 -14.85
CA PRO A 142 -20.52 -8.30 -14.71
C PRO A 142 -21.84 -8.96 -15.15
N ALA A 143 -21.75 -9.91 -16.06
CA ALA A 143 -22.92 -10.63 -16.55
C ALA A 143 -22.60 -12.12 -16.60
N GLY A 144 -23.60 -12.95 -16.31
CA GLY A 144 -23.46 -14.39 -16.14
C GLY A 144 -23.79 -14.78 -14.70
N THR A 145 -24.57 -15.85 -14.53
CA THR A 145 -24.99 -16.34 -13.23
C THR A 145 -24.58 -17.80 -13.06
N SER A 146 -24.11 -18.16 -11.87
CA SER A 146 -23.99 -19.55 -11.44
C SER A 146 -24.78 -19.78 -10.18
N TYR A 147 -25.19 -21.03 -9.98
CA TYR A 147 -25.92 -21.45 -8.79
C TYR A 147 -24.94 -21.99 -7.75
N ASP A 148 -24.91 -21.42 -6.56
CA ASP A 148 -24.20 -21.99 -5.41
C ASP A 148 -25.13 -22.99 -4.72
N SER A 149 -24.91 -24.29 -4.98
CA SER A 149 -25.74 -25.37 -4.41
C SER A 149 -25.61 -25.50 -2.89
N LYS A 150 -24.58 -24.93 -2.26
CA LYS A 150 -24.42 -24.93 -0.80
C LYS A 150 -25.19 -23.78 -0.14
N LYS A 151 -25.32 -22.65 -0.82
CA LYS A 151 -26.04 -21.47 -0.33
C LYS A 151 -27.48 -21.38 -0.84
N GLY A 152 -27.81 -22.15 -1.88
CA GLY A 152 -29.15 -22.17 -2.47
C GLY A 152 -29.47 -20.93 -3.32
N GLU A 153 -28.46 -20.13 -3.68
CA GLU A 153 -28.62 -18.83 -4.31
C GLU A 153 -27.87 -18.75 -5.65
N TYR A 154 -28.40 -17.96 -6.58
CA TYR A 154 -27.68 -17.56 -7.78
C TYR A 154 -26.75 -16.39 -7.44
N TYR A 155 -25.51 -16.47 -7.91
CA TYR A 155 -24.54 -15.37 -7.82
C TYR A 155 -24.02 -15.01 -9.21
N ASP A 156 -23.62 -13.76 -9.38
CA ASP A 156 -22.97 -13.30 -10.60
C ASP A 156 -21.61 -13.99 -10.74
N ASN A 157 -21.48 -14.89 -11.71
CA ASN A 157 -20.24 -15.63 -11.97
C ASN A 157 -19.32 -14.93 -12.97
N GLY A 158 -19.81 -13.86 -13.62
CA GLY A 158 -19.07 -13.09 -14.61
C GLY A 158 -18.81 -13.82 -15.93
N GLU A 159 -19.50 -14.91 -16.25
CA GLU A 159 -19.25 -15.75 -17.43
C GLU A 159 -19.36 -15.02 -18.78
N ARG A 160 -20.20 -13.98 -18.86
CA ARG A 160 -20.37 -13.13 -20.06
C ARG A 160 -19.50 -11.87 -20.06
N SER A 161 -18.92 -11.47 -18.92
CA SER A 161 -18.08 -10.27 -18.78
C SER A 161 -16.97 -10.50 -17.73
N ALA A 162 -16.19 -11.56 -17.92
CA ALA A 162 -15.22 -12.00 -16.92
C ALA A 162 -14.13 -10.95 -16.71
N SER A 163 -13.63 -10.83 -15.48
CA SER A 163 -12.45 -10.01 -15.21
C SER A 163 -11.24 -10.59 -15.94
N LEU A 164 -10.47 -9.71 -16.54
CA LEU A 164 -9.26 -10.06 -17.24
C LEU A 164 -8.17 -10.46 -16.25
N TRP A 165 -7.59 -11.64 -16.44
CA TRP A 165 -6.39 -12.08 -15.72
C TRP A 165 -5.29 -12.42 -16.72
N VAL A 166 -4.07 -11.99 -16.44
CA VAL A 166 -2.90 -12.16 -17.30
C VAL A 166 -1.65 -12.57 -16.55
N THR A 167 -0.70 -13.15 -17.27
CA THR A 167 0.71 -13.32 -16.89
C THR A 167 1.60 -12.65 -17.92
N VAL A 168 2.81 -12.27 -17.52
CA VAL A 168 3.83 -11.82 -18.48
C VAL A 168 4.51 -13.02 -19.13
N ASP A 169 4.46 -13.08 -20.46
CA ASP A 169 5.26 -14.01 -21.27
C ASP A 169 6.42 -13.25 -21.95
N GLU A 170 7.58 -13.90 -22.09
CA GLU A 170 8.84 -13.29 -22.56
C GLU A 170 9.14 -11.93 -21.92
N GLY A 171 9.04 -11.91 -20.58
CA GLY A 171 9.14 -10.71 -19.79
C GLY A 171 10.54 -10.12 -19.70
N TRP A 172 10.60 -8.83 -19.42
CA TRP A 172 11.83 -8.09 -19.13
C TRP A 172 11.59 -7.12 -17.97
N GLU A 173 12.68 -6.71 -17.32
CA GLU A 173 12.67 -5.72 -16.24
C GLU A 173 13.94 -4.87 -16.29
N LYS A 174 13.80 -3.54 -16.15
CA LYS A 174 14.91 -2.59 -16.09
C LYS A 174 14.47 -1.29 -15.42
N ASP A 175 15.29 -0.76 -14.52
CA ASP A 175 15.12 0.55 -13.87
C ASP A 175 13.73 0.75 -13.21
N GLY A 176 13.17 -0.32 -12.64
CA GLY A 176 11.83 -0.31 -12.02
C GLY A 176 10.67 -0.56 -13.00
N ASN A 177 10.91 -0.40 -14.30
CA ASN A 177 9.94 -0.72 -15.34
C ASN A 177 10.04 -2.20 -15.73
N TRP A 178 8.95 -2.74 -16.25
CA TRP A 178 8.90 -4.12 -16.71
C TRP A 178 7.87 -4.31 -17.80
N GLY A 179 7.94 -5.41 -18.54
CA GLY A 179 7.04 -5.60 -19.67
C GLY A 179 7.21 -6.94 -20.34
N GLY A 180 6.45 -7.17 -21.41
CA GLY A 180 6.42 -8.42 -22.16
C GLY A 180 5.10 -8.58 -22.91
N TYR A 181 4.82 -9.79 -23.36
CA TYR A 181 3.50 -10.12 -23.90
C TYR A 181 2.53 -10.47 -22.77
N LEU A 182 1.33 -9.89 -22.77
CA LEU A 182 0.32 -10.22 -21.77
C LEU A 182 -0.48 -11.43 -22.22
N ARG A 183 -0.24 -12.58 -21.58
CA ARG A 183 -0.95 -13.83 -21.86
C ARG A 183 -2.11 -14.01 -20.89
N ILE A 184 -3.30 -14.25 -21.42
CA ILE A 184 -4.54 -14.43 -20.67
C ILE A 184 -4.53 -15.78 -19.93
N THR A 185 -4.83 -15.74 -18.64
CA THR A 185 -4.80 -16.90 -17.74
C THR A 185 -6.18 -17.35 -17.26
N CYS A 186 -7.17 -16.46 -17.25
CA CYS A 186 -8.56 -16.82 -16.91
C CYS A 186 -9.15 -17.80 -17.93
N ALA A 187 -10.21 -18.53 -17.54
CA ALA A 187 -10.86 -19.55 -18.38
C ALA A 187 -11.32 -18.96 -19.73
N THR A 188 -11.92 -17.77 -19.69
CA THR A 188 -12.30 -17.01 -20.89
C THR A 188 -11.05 -16.63 -21.67
N HIS A 189 -10.95 -17.08 -22.92
CA HIS A 189 -9.82 -16.82 -23.82
C HIS A 189 -8.44 -17.24 -23.29
N LYS A 190 -8.40 -18.29 -22.45
CA LYS A 190 -7.14 -18.83 -21.89
C LYS A 190 -6.08 -19.07 -22.98
N ASN A 191 -4.82 -18.74 -22.66
CA ASN A 191 -3.63 -18.85 -23.51
C ASN A 191 -3.60 -17.94 -24.75
N LYS A 192 -4.63 -17.11 -24.97
CA LYS A 192 -4.54 -15.99 -25.91
C LYS A 192 -3.69 -14.86 -25.31
N TYR A 193 -3.30 -13.91 -26.14
CA TYR A 193 -2.61 -12.69 -25.74
C TYR A 193 -3.56 -11.50 -25.81
N ILE A 194 -3.27 -10.46 -25.03
CA ILE A 194 -3.89 -9.16 -25.21
C ILE A 194 -3.04 -8.37 -26.20
N ASP A 195 -3.69 -7.88 -27.24
CA ASP A 195 -3.03 -7.01 -28.22
C ASP A 195 -4.04 -6.00 -28.78
N SER A 196 -3.60 -5.18 -29.73
CA SER A 196 -4.48 -4.27 -30.45
C SER A 196 -4.54 -4.52 -31.96
N LYS A 197 -5.73 -4.26 -32.51
CA LYS A 197 -5.94 -4.09 -33.95
C LYS A 197 -6.48 -2.68 -34.19
N ASP A 198 -5.78 -1.90 -35.01
CA ASP A 198 -6.08 -0.47 -35.24
C ASP A 198 -6.15 0.36 -33.94
N GLY A 199 -5.40 -0.09 -32.92
CA GLY A 199 -5.35 0.50 -31.57
C GLY A 199 -6.37 -0.09 -30.59
N TRP A 200 -7.46 -0.72 -31.03
CA TRP A 200 -8.46 -1.29 -30.11
C TRP A 200 -8.00 -2.62 -29.54
N VAL A 201 -8.14 -2.78 -28.22
CA VAL A 201 -7.56 -3.91 -27.49
C VAL A 201 -8.51 -5.11 -27.46
N LEU A 202 -8.00 -6.28 -27.87
CA LEU A 202 -8.76 -7.52 -27.98
C LEU A 202 -7.88 -8.77 -27.72
N PRO A 203 -8.50 -9.92 -27.38
CA PRO A 203 -7.79 -11.19 -27.28
C PRO A 203 -7.37 -11.75 -28.66
N VAL A 204 -6.09 -12.07 -28.83
CA VAL A 204 -5.53 -12.61 -30.08
C VAL A 204 -4.79 -13.93 -29.85
N SER A 205 -4.78 -14.81 -30.86
CA SER A 205 -4.16 -16.15 -30.73
C SER A 205 -2.64 -16.15 -30.90
N SER A 206 -2.05 -15.07 -31.43
CA SER A 206 -0.62 -14.91 -31.68
C SER A 206 -0.08 -13.67 -30.98
N LYS A 207 1.18 -13.73 -30.53
CA LYS A 207 1.92 -12.56 -30.02
C LYS A 207 2.06 -11.53 -31.14
N ALA A 208 1.72 -10.26 -30.90
CA ALA A 208 2.11 -9.17 -31.80
C ALA A 208 3.03 -8.18 -31.07
N ASP A 209 2.49 -7.26 -30.28
CA ASP A 209 3.25 -6.17 -29.65
C ASP A 209 3.45 -6.39 -28.14
N LYS A 210 4.69 -6.21 -27.67
CA LYS A 210 5.00 -6.18 -26.23
C LYS A 210 4.49 -4.87 -25.62
N VAL A 211 4.09 -4.96 -24.36
CA VAL A 211 3.78 -3.79 -23.54
C VAL A 211 4.84 -3.54 -22.49
N THR A 212 4.92 -2.30 -22.05
CA THR A 212 5.76 -1.83 -20.93
C THR A 212 4.87 -1.22 -19.87
N PHE A 213 5.08 -1.62 -18.62
CA PHE A 213 4.55 -0.99 -17.42
C PHE A 213 5.61 -0.02 -16.90
N TYR A 214 5.34 1.27 -17.05
CA TYR A 214 6.16 2.33 -16.49
C TYR A 214 5.67 2.66 -15.09
N ASP A 215 6.54 2.51 -14.10
CA ASP A 215 6.24 2.82 -12.71
C ASP A 215 6.25 4.33 -12.50
N MET A 216 5.09 4.89 -12.14
CA MET A 216 4.91 6.32 -11.86
C MET A 216 4.78 6.59 -10.35
N GLY A 217 5.10 5.61 -9.50
CA GLY A 217 4.96 5.65 -8.05
C GLY A 217 3.62 5.08 -7.58
N ASN A 218 2.53 5.84 -7.77
CA ASN A 218 1.20 5.47 -7.26
C ASN A 218 0.32 4.73 -8.28
N TYR A 219 0.79 4.63 -9.52
CA TYR A 219 0.13 3.92 -10.62
C TYR A 219 1.17 3.55 -11.68
N TYR A 220 0.75 2.74 -12.64
CA TYR A 220 1.51 2.44 -13.85
C TYR A 220 0.89 3.14 -15.06
N GLU A 221 1.74 3.61 -15.96
CA GLU A 221 1.33 3.80 -17.35
C GLU A 221 1.67 2.54 -18.14
N ILE A 222 0.74 2.03 -18.94
CA ILE A 222 0.97 0.84 -19.79
C ILE A 222 1.12 1.32 -21.23
N TRP A 223 2.18 0.91 -21.92
CA TRP A 223 2.51 1.39 -23.25
C TRP A 223 2.86 0.26 -24.20
N GLN A 224 2.44 0.35 -25.46
CA GLN A 224 3.08 -0.39 -26.56
C GLN A 224 4.25 0.44 -27.10
N LYS A 225 5.43 -0.17 -27.21
CA LYS A 225 6.73 0.49 -27.48
C LYS A 225 7.16 1.40 -26.31
N ASP A 226 7.95 2.44 -26.59
CA ASP A 226 8.44 3.41 -25.60
C ASP A 226 7.49 4.61 -25.39
N ARG A 227 7.75 5.45 -24.39
CA ARG A 227 6.92 6.63 -24.07
C ARG A 227 7.04 7.77 -25.09
N ASP A 228 8.10 7.80 -25.89
CA ASP A 228 8.38 8.90 -26.82
C ASP A 228 7.70 8.70 -28.18
N SER A 229 7.63 7.46 -28.65
CA SER A 229 7.17 7.07 -29.98
C SER A 229 6.03 6.05 -29.99
N GLY A 230 5.72 5.48 -28.82
CA GLY A 230 4.72 4.46 -28.64
C GLY A 230 3.30 4.98 -28.39
N ARG A 231 2.45 4.05 -27.98
CA ARG A 231 1.03 4.27 -27.75
C ARG A 231 0.70 3.89 -26.32
N PRO A 232 0.18 4.81 -25.49
CA PRO A 232 -0.28 4.44 -24.17
C PRO A 232 -1.62 3.73 -24.24
N LEU A 233 -1.85 2.85 -23.27
CA LEU A 233 -3.14 2.27 -23.00
C LEU A 233 -4.03 3.32 -22.34
N THR A 234 -5.16 3.59 -22.97
CA THR A 234 -6.19 4.51 -22.50
C THR A 234 -7.57 3.86 -22.62
N VAL A 235 -8.60 4.58 -22.18
CA VAL A 235 -10.00 4.17 -22.32
C VAL A 235 -10.72 5.20 -23.19
N GLU A 236 -11.37 4.72 -24.25
CA GLU A 236 -12.22 5.53 -25.12
C GLU A 236 -13.64 4.97 -25.13
N GLY A 237 -14.61 5.81 -24.76
CA GLY A 237 -15.95 5.34 -24.40
C GLY A 237 -15.87 4.50 -23.13
N ASN A 238 -15.81 3.18 -23.29
CA ASN A 238 -15.60 2.18 -22.23
C ASN A 238 -14.68 1.04 -22.73
N THR A 239 -13.92 1.28 -23.79
CA THR A 239 -13.11 0.27 -24.48
C THR A 239 -11.64 0.63 -24.38
N LEU A 240 -10.81 -0.36 -24.10
CA LEU A 240 -9.36 -0.20 -24.03
C LEU A 240 -8.79 0.06 -25.42
N ARG A 241 -7.92 1.06 -25.51
CA ARG A 241 -7.24 1.44 -26.75
C ARG A 241 -5.78 1.81 -26.50
N PHE A 242 -4.88 1.28 -27.32
CA PHE A 242 -3.54 1.85 -27.51
C PHE A 242 -3.65 2.99 -28.54
N GLY A 243 -3.81 4.22 -28.04
CA GLY A 243 -4.09 5.39 -28.88
C GLY A 243 -2.83 6.16 -29.27
N ASP A 244 -2.75 6.61 -30.52
CA ASP A 244 -1.67 7.53 -30.94
C ASP A 244 -1.86 8.91 -30.30
N ARG A 245 -0.82 9.42 -29.62
CA ARG A 245 -0.81 10.73 -28.94
C ARG A 245 -1.94 10.94 -27.91
N ALA A 246 -2.44 9.84 -27.33
CA ALA A 246 -3.44 9.88 -26.29
C ALA A 246 -2.81 10.19 -24.92
N ASN A 247 -3.61 10.72 -23.99
CA ASN A 247 -3.20 10.80 -22.59
C ASN A 247 -3.15 9.37 -22.00
N PRO A 248 -2.07 8.99 -21.31
CA PRO A 248 -1.97 7.66 -20.73
C PRO A 248 -3.00 7.46 -19.63
N GLY A 249 -3.65 6.30 -19.64
CA GLY A 249 -4.42 5.84 -18.50
C GLY A 249 -3.51 5.56 -17.32
N LYS A 250 -4.03 5.78 -16.11
CA LYS A 250 -3.37 5.40 -14.86
C LYS A 250 -3.91 4.04 -14.44
N TRP A 251 -3.02 3.08 -14.27
CA TRP A 251 -3.41 1.69 -14.03
C TRP A 251 -2.82 1.18 -12.74
N ASN A 252 -3.62 0.49 -11.94
CA ASN A 252 -3.13 -0.23 -10.77
C ASN A 252 -3.30 -1.73 -10.97
N ILE A 253 -2.52 -2.52 -10.24
CA ILE A 253 -2.40 -3.97 -10.42
C ILE A 253 -2.87 -4.69 -9.17
N GLN A 254 -3.59 -5.79 -9.37
CA GLN A 254 -3.93 -6.72 -8.31
C GLN A 254 -3.42 -8.11 -8.68
N ASP A 255 -2.54 -8.67 -7.84
CA ASP A 255 -2.07 -10.04 -7.99
C ASP A 255 -3.16 -11.06 -7.66
N ALA A 256 -3.12 -12.19 -8.35
CA ALA A 256 -3.93 -13.35 -8.00
C ALA A 256 -3.46 -13.92 -6.66
N THR A 257 -4.41 -14.33 -5.83
CA THR A 257 -4.13 -15.02 -4.56
C THR A 257 -4.10 -16.54 -4.72
N TRP A 258 -4.19 -17.04 -5.95
CA TRP A 258 -4.14 -18.46 -6.30
C TRP A 258 -2.96 -18.73 -7.25
N ASP A 259 -2.43 -19.95 -7.19
CA ASP A 259 -1.32 -20.43 -8.02
C ASP A 259 -1.84 -21.37 -9.13
#